data_AF-A0A1B6DV68-F1
#
_entry.id   AF-A0A1B6DV68-F1
#
_cell.length_a   1.000
_cell.length_b   1.000
_cell.length_c   1.000
_cell.angle_alpha   90.00
_cell.angle_beta   90.00
_cell.angle_gamma   90.00
#
_symmetry.space_group_name_H-M   'P 1'
#
loop_
_entity.id
_entity.type
_entity.pdbx_description
1 polymer ?
#
loop_
_entity_poly.entity_id
_entity_poly.type
_entity_poly.pdbx_seq_one_letter_code
_entity_poly.pdbx_strand_id
1 'polypeptide(L)'
;FHLKYSFIFSVMFISHSLVSIFLYISSTTVLSTDTTALGVHYSLHSILRVFSQPEYYGNVLVAELMAKLRHSRVTSLPYVPPMANRMPFVVIDGFYTAGRTAVAKLVSKAIGAMHIISPPKRLSRLRRYFARTGLRKHFYALSKYVTSNIVLSQLYYFPIVLERYWHDHAAYEFAAHLDPPPPEGSNLYELPGDLARPDIFFFLNGALSPLKNNATTVKNHETLPFGKKTCSNIS
;
A
#
# COMPACT_ATOMS: atom_id res chain seq x y z
N PHE A 1 -50.16 -15.23 -13.71
CA PHE A 1 -48.69 -15.27 -13.93
C PHE A 1 -48.00 -13.90 -13.81
N HIS A 2 -48.65 -12.75 -14.05
CA HIS A 2 -47.98 -11.43 -14.02
C HIS A 2 -47.66 -10.84 -12.64
N LEU A 3 -48.38 -11.21 -11.57
CA LEU A 3 -48.19 -10.58 -10.25
C LEU A 3 -46.90 -11.02 -9.51
N LYS A 4 -46.42 -12.24 -9.75
CA LYS A 4 -45.24 -12.79 -9.06
C LYS A 4 -43.92 -12.18 -9.57
N TYR A 5 -43.84 -11.81 -10.85
CA TYR A 5 -42.63 -11.23 -11.44
C TYR A 5 -42.43 -9.77 -11.03
N SER A 6 -43.50 -8.99 -10.87
CA SER A 6 -43.41 -7.59 -10.42
C SER A 6 -42.83 -7.46 -9.01
N PHE A 7 -43.14 -8.39 -8.10
CA PHE A 7 -42.58 -8.42 -6.75
C PHE A 7 -41.09 -8.74 -6.74
N ILE A 8 -40.64 -9.70 -7.56
CA ILE A 8 -39.22 -10.08 -7.66
C ILE A 8 -38.38 -8.92 -8.22
N PHE A 9 -38.88 -8.24 -9.27
CA PHE A 9 -38.20 -7.07 -9.84
C PHE A 9 -38.10 -5.91 -8.84
N SER A 10 -39.15 -5.65 -8.05
CA SER A 10 -39.14 -4.59 -7.03
C SER A 10 -38.14 -4.91 -5.90
N VAL A 11 -38.11 -6.16 -5.42
CA VAL A 11 -37.15 -6.60 -4.39
C VAL A 11 -35.70 -6.51 -4.88
N MET A 12 -35.42 -6.88 -6.14
CA MET A 12 -34.08 -6.73 -6.74
C MET A 12 -33.68 -5.26 -6.93
N PHE A 13 -34.62 -4.37 -7.25
CA PHE A 13 -34.33 -2.93 -7.40
C PHE A 13 -34.03 -2.27 -6.05
N ILE A 14 -34.81 -2.63 -5.02
CA ILE A 14 -34.60 -2.17 -3.65
C ILE A 14 -33.26 -2.71 -3.12
N SER A 15 -32.90 -3.97 -3.40
CA SER A 15 -31.61 -4.52 -2.96
C SER A 15 -30.41 -3.84 -3.64
N HIS A 16 -30.48 -3.53 -4.94
CA HIS A 16 -29.40 -2.79 -5.61
C HIS A 16 -29.30 -1.35 -5.10
N SER A 17 -30.43 -0.67 -4.92
CA SER A 17 -30.47 0.69 -4.39
C SER A 17 -29.91 0.75 -2.95
N LEU A 18 -30.26 -0.20 -2.09
CA LEU A 18 -29.72 -0.30 -0.73
C LEU A 18 -28.22 -0.63 -0.72
N VAL A 19 -27.74 -1.49 -1.63
CA VAL A 19 -26.29 -1.75 -1.79
C VAL A 19 -25.56 -0.50 -2.25
N SER A 20 -26.09 0.25 -3.21
CA SER A 20 -25.48 1.51 -3.67
C SER A 20 -25.48 2.57 -2.58
N ILE A 21 -26.56 2.70 -1.81
CA ILE A 21 -26.65 3.61 -0.65
C ILE A 21 -25.66 3.18 0.43
N PHE A 22 -25.54 1.88 0.72
CA PHE A 22 -24.58 1.37 1.70
C PHE A 22 -23.13 1.57 1.26
N LEU A 23 -22.81 1.37 -0.02
CA LEU A 23 -21.50 1.67 -0.60
C LEU A 23 -21.19 3.17 -0.56
N TYR A 24 -22.19 4.02 -0.79
CA TYR A 24 -22.07 5.47 -0.71
C TYR A 24 -21.85 5.97 0.73
N ILE A 25 -22.62 5.44 1.69
CA ILE A 25 -22.45 5.73 3.12
C ILE A 25 -21.09 5.22 3.61
N SER A 26 -20.70 3.99 3.24
CA SER A 26 -19.37 3.45 3.59
C SER A 26 -18.25 4.30 3.00
N SER A 27 -18.40 4.76 1.75
CA SER A 27 -17.43 5.65 1.12
C SER A 27 -17.34 7.00 1.82
N THR A 28 -18.45 7.58 2.27
CA THR A 28 -18.49 8.88 2.97
C THR A 28 -17.97 8.79 4.40
N THR A 29 -18.23 7.72 5.15
CA THR A 29 -17.63 7.49 6.47
C THR A 29 -16.13 7.24 6.37
N VAL A 30 -15.69 6.47 5.36
CA VAL A 30 -14.26 6.25 5.08
C VAL A 30 -13.57 7.55 4.63
N LEU A 31 -14.25 8.41 3.86
CA LEU A 31 -13.75 9.72 3.45
C LEU A 31 -13.58 10.71 4.63
N SER A 32 -14.32 10.52 5.73
CA SER A 32 -14.14 11.30 6.97
C SER A 32 -12.94 10.87 7.82
N THR A 33 -12.31 9.74 7.48
CA THR A 33 -11.17 9.20 8.22
C THR A 33 -9.92 10.01 7.88
N ASP A 34 -9.27 10.59 8.90
CA ASP A 34 -7.96 11.21 8.72
C ASP A 34 -6.90 10.14 8.42
N THR A 35 -6.70 9.86 7.12
CA THR A 35 -5.72 8.87 6.66
C THR A 35 -4.30 9.25 7.08
N THR A 36 -4.01 10.54 7.31
CA THR A 36 -2.70 10.98 7.77
C THR A 36 -2.47 10.54 9.21
N ALA A 37 -3.50 10.57 10.07
CA ALA A 37 -3.44 9.98 11.40
C ALA A 37 -3.22 8.46 11.36
N LEU A 38 -3.59 7.77 10.27
CA LEU A 38 -3.26 6.35 10.04
C LEU A 38 -1.86 6.14 9.44
N GLY A 39 -1.15 7.20 9.06
CA GLY A 39 0.14 7.11 8.36
C GLY A 39 0.02 6.79 6.87
N VAL A 40 -1.17 6.91 6.29
CA VAL A 40 -1.41 6.81 4.84
C VAL A 40 -1.50 8.21 4.25
N HIS A 41 -0.58 8.50 3.35
CA HIS A 41 -0.38 9.84 2.79
C HIS A 41 -0.54 9.85 1.28
N TYR A 42 -1.31 10.82 0.78
CA TYR A 42 -1.56 11.06 -0.66
C TYR A 42 -0.75 12.23 -1.23
N SER A 43 0.18 12.77 -0.45
CA SER A 43 1.17 13.72 -0.95
C SER A 43 2.41 13.75 -0.08
N LEU A 44 3.54 14.10 -0.69
CA LEU A 44 4.79 14.35 0.01
C LEU A 44 4.65 15.51 0.99
N HIS A 45 3.88 16.53 0.60
CA HIS A 45 3.56 17.67 1.47
C HIS A 45 2.93 17.22 2.79
N SER A 46 1.95 16.31 2.75
CA SER A 46 1.28 15.82 3.97
C SER A 46 2.24 15.09 4.92
N ILE A 47 3.22 14.34 4.38
CA ILE A 47 4.23 13.67 5.20
C ILE A 47 5.20 14.69 5.80
N LEU A 48 5.64 15.67 4.99
CA LEU A 48 6.54 16.73 5.46
C LEU A 48 5.90 17.56 6.58
N ARG A 49 4.59 17.78 6.56
CA ARG A 49 3.88 18.46 7.66
C ARG A 49 4.06 17.75 9.01
N VAL A 50 4.09 16.41 9.02
CA VAL A 50 4.31 15.63 10.23
C VAL A 50 5.74 15.83 10.76
N PHE A 51 6.75 15.73 9.89
CA PHE A 51 8.14 15.87 10.31
C PHE A 51 8.56 17.32 10.58
N SER A 52 7.77 18.31 10.16
CA SER A 52 7.98 19.74 10.41
C SER A 52 7.29 20.25 11.68
N GLN A 53 6.74 19.36 12.52
CA GLN A 53 6.22 19.77 13.82
C GLN A 53 7.35 20.22 14.76
N PRO A 54 7.13 21.24 15.62
CA PRO A 54 8.16 21.80 16.50
C PRO A 54 8.86 20.77 17.39
N GLU A 55 8.14 19.73 17.81
CA GLU A 55 8.66 18.61 18.61
C GLU A 55 9.81 17.84 17.93
N TYR A 56 9.98 17.98 16.61
CA TYR A 56 11.02 17.30 15.84
C TYR A 56 12.19 18.18 15.41
N TYR A 57 12.20 19.48 15.67
CA TYR A 57 13.23 20.41 15.16
C TYR A 57 14.67 20.10 15.63
N GLY A 58 14.83 19.52 16.82
CA GLY A 58 16.13 19.08 17.34
C GLY A 58 16.48 17.62 17.05
N ASN A 59 15.61 16.86 16.39
CA ASN A 59 15.81 15.43 16.21
C ASN A 59 16.79 15.15 15.06
N VAL A 60 18.02 14.76 15.41
CA VAL A 60 19.11 14.47 14.45
C VAL A 60 18.72 13.39 13.42
N LEU A 61 17.90 12.41 13.79
CA LEU A 61 17.50 11.33 12.89
C LEU A 61 16.36 11.73 11.95
N VAL A 62 15.51 12.67 12.37
CA VAL A 62 14.57 13.36 11.46
C VAL A 62 15.36 14.24 10.48
N ALA A 63 16.35 15.00 10.96
CA ALA A 63 17.21 15.80 10.10
C ALA A 63 17.97 14.94 9.08
N GLU A 64 18.53 13.79 9.50
CA GLU A 64 19.17 12.84 8.60
C GLU A 64 18.19 12.28 7.56
N LEU A 65 16.97 11.93 7.95
CA LEU A 65 15.94 11.46 7.03
C LEU A 65 15.59 12.54 5.98
N MET A 66 15.43 13.79 6.41
CA MET A 66 15.18 14.92 5.51
C MET A 66 16.34 15.17 4.56
N ALA A 67 17.58 15.05 5.04
CA ALA A 67 18.77 15.16 4.18
C ALA A 67 18.79 14.08 3.10
N LYS A 68 18.46 12.82 3.45
CA LYS A 68 18.38 11.72 2.48
C LYS A 68 17.26 11.91 1.47
N LEU A 69 16.10 12.46 1.86
CA LEU A 69 15.04 12.84 0.93
C LEU A 69 15.51 13.93 -0.03
N ARG A 70 16.08 15.03 0.48
CA ARG A 70 16.59 16.14 -0.33
C ARG A 70 17.60 15.65 -1.36
N HIS A 71 18.60 14.89 -0.90
CA HIS A 71 19.61 14.29 -1.77
C HIS A 71 18.97 13.43 -2.87
N SER A 72 17.99 12.59 -2.51
CA SER A 72 17.28 11.76 -3.49
C SER A 72 16.58 12.56 -4.59
N ARG A 73 15.91 13.67 -4.22
CA ARG A 73 15.22 14.54 -5.18
C ARG A 73 16.19 15.24 -6.12
N VAL A 74 17.30 15.78 -5.58
CA VAL A 74 18.32 16.44 -6.39
C VAL A 74 18.90 15.47 -7.42
N THR A 75 19.13 14.22 -7.04
CA THR A 75 19.58 13.19 -7.97
C THR A 75 18.53 12.79 -9.01
N SER A 76 17.23 12.96 -8.74
CA SER A 76 16.17 12.57 -9.69
C SER A 76 15.77 13.65 -10.68
N LEU A 77 15.81 14.93 -10.28
CA LEU A 77 15.39 16.06 -11.11
C LEU A 77 16.06 16.16 -12.50
N PRO A 78 17.37 15.89 -12.66
CA PRO A 78 18.01 15.90 -13.98
C PRO A 78 17.63 14.70 -14.86
N TYR A 79 16.96 13.69 -14.29
CA TYR A 79 16.86 12.34 -14.86
C TYR A 79 15.43 11.82 -14.88
N VAL A 80 14.40 12.67 -14.94
CA VAL A 80 13.03 12.19 -15.18
C VAL A 80 12.83 12.07 -16.69
N PRO A 81 12.96 10.87 -17.31
CA PRO A 81 12.76 10.73 -18.74
C PRO A 81 11.28 10.96 -19.11
N PRO A 82 11.00 11.56 -20.28
CA PRO A 82 9.67 11.52 -20.87
C PRO A 82 9.19 10.07 -21.01
N MET A 83 7.88 9.86 -20.94
CA MET A 83 7.29 8.51 -20.95
C MET A 83 7.70 7.67 -22.16
N ALA A 84 7.89 8.30 -23.33
CA ALA A 84 8.31 7.64 -24.57
C ALA A 84 9.75 7.09 -24.53
N ASN A 85 10.61 7.64 -23.67
CA ASN A 85 12.06 7.37 -23.66
C ASN A 85 12.50 6.65 -22.38
N ARG A 86 11.56 6.15 -21.59
CA ARG A 86 11.86 5.50 -20.31
C ARG A 86 11.66 4.00 -20.38
N MET A 87 12.51 3.29 -19.66
CA MET A 87 12.40 1.85 -19.42
C MET A 87 11.18 1.55 -18.53
N PRO A 88 10.63 0.32 -18.58
CA PRO A 88 9.42 -0.02 -17.85
C PRO A 88 9.66 -0.01 -16.34
N PHE A 89 8.68 0.52 -15.60
CA PHE A 89 8.61 0.54 -14.15
C PHE A 89 7.52 -0.41 -13.67
N VAL A 90 7.93 -1.53 -13.08
CA VAL A 90 7.06 -2.57 -12.56
C VAL A 90 7.11 -2.56 -11.03
N VAL A 91 5.95 -2.63 -10.39
CA VAL A 91 5.84 -2.84 -8.95
C VAL A 91 5.29 -4.23 -8.65
N ILE A 92 5.85 -4.90 -7.65
CA ILE A 92 5.39 -6.18 -7.13
C ILE A 92 5.12 -6.04 -5.63
N ASP A 93 3.83 -5.94 -5.28
CA ASP A 93 3.35 -5.86 -3.90
C ASP A 93 2.66 -7.17 -3.48
N GLY A 94 2.37 -7.33 -2.18
CA GLY A 94 1.68 -8.53 -1.68
C GLY A 94 2.05 -8.91 -0.24
N PHE A 95 1.15 -9.63 0.40
CA PHE A 95 1.29 -10.06 1.81
C PHE A 95 2.26 -11.24 1.99
N TYR A 96 2.56 -12.00 0.92
CA TYR A 96 3.50 -13.12 0.97
C TYR A 96 4.96 -12.63 0.93
N THR A 97 5.48 -12.23 2.09
CA THR A 97 6.78 -11.57 2.22
C THR A 97 7.96 -12.36 1.64
N ALA A 98 8.05 -13.67 1.91
CA ALA A 98 9.16 -14.50 1.46
C ALA A 98 9.11 -14.78 -0.05
N GLY A 99 7.94 -15.17 -0.59
CA GLY A 99 7.81 -15.43 -2.02
C GLY A 99 7.86 -14.18 -2.87
N ARG A 100 7.42 -13.02 -2.37
CA ARG A 100 7.51 -11.76 -3.11
C ARG A 100 8.92 -11.43 -3.52
N THR A 101 9.88 -11.49 -2.60
CA THR A 101 11.28 -11.16 -2.93
C THR A 101 11.86 -12.18 -3.91
N ALA A 102 11.47 -13.46 -3.83
CA ALA A 102 11.88 -14.47 -4.81
C ALA A 102 11.32 -14.17 -6.21
N VAL A 103 10.02 -13.92 -6.31
CA VAL A 103 9.35 -13.56 -7.58
C VAL A 103 9.93 -12.27 -8.15
N ALA A 104 10.11 -11.24 -7.34
CA ALA A 104 10.69 -9.97 -7.79
C ALA A 104 12.09 -10.17 -8.36
N LYS A 105 12.96 -10.93 -7.70
CA LYS A 105 14.29 -11.27 -8.24
C LYS A 105 14.22 -12.06 -9.54
N LEU A 106 13.30 -13.02 -9.65
CA LEU A 106 13.12 -13.82 -10.87
C LEU A 106 12.66 -12.93 -12.04
N VAL A 107 11.66 -12.07 -11.81
CA VAL A 107 11.17 -11.11 -12.80
C VAL A 107 12.28 -10.14 -13.20
N SER A 108 13.01 -9.57 -12.24
CA SER A 108 14.15 -8.69 -12.52
C SER A 108 15.19 -9.38 -13.39
N LYS A 109 15.56 -10.62 -13.06
CA LYS A 109 16.53 -11.38 -13.86
C LYS A 109 16.02 -11.65 -15.28
N ALA A 110 14.73 -11.99 -15.42
CA ALA A 110 14.14 -12.32 -16.70
C ALA A 110 14.11 -11.14 -17.67
N ILE A 111 13.89 -9.92 -17.18
CA ILE A 111 13.80 -8.72 -18.03
C ILE A 111 15.03 -7.82 -17.96
N GLY A 112 16.12 -8.25 -17.31
CA GLY A 112 17.32 -7.43 -17.11
C GLY A 112 17.08 -6.16 -16.27
N ALA A 113 16.12 -6.22 -15.33
CA ALA A 113 15.75 -5.08 -14.49
C ALA A 113 16.72 -4.87 -13.33
N MET A 114 16.82 -3.63 -12.87
CA MET A 114 17.30 -3.34 -11.53
C MET A 114 16.20 -3.65 -10.51
N HIS A 115 16.53 -4.52 -9.54
CA HIS A 115 15.65 -4.85 -8.41
C HIS A 115 15.82 -3.83 -7.28
N ILE A 116 14.75 -3.12 -6.91
CA ILE A 116 14.73 -2.18 -5.79
C ILE A 116 13.78 -2.68 -4.70
N ILE A 117 14.19 -2.50 -3.44
CA ILE A 117 13.36 -2.79 -2.26
C ILE A 117 13.09 -1.48 -1.53
N SER A 118 11.84 -1.22 -1.14
CA SER A 118 11.48 -0.10 -0.26
C SER A 118 11.27 -0.57 1.20
N PRO A 119 11.84 0.12 2.22
CA PRO A 119 12.76 1.25 2.11
C PRO A 119 14.14 0.82 1.57
N PRO A 120 14.87 1.70 0.85
CA PRO A 120 16.15 1.37 0.26
C PRO A 120 17.22 1.17 1.35
N LYS A 121 18.25 0.37 1.07
CA LYS A 121 19.32 -0.01 2.02
C LYS A 121 19.95 1.19 2.75
N ARG A 122 20.06 2.35 2.08
CA ARG A 122 20.56 3.60 2.66
C ARG A 122 19.73 4.18 3.80
N LEU A 123 18.49 3.71 4.00
CA LEU A 123 17.61 4.05 5.11
C LEU A 123 17.56 2.97 6.21
N SER A 124 18.35 1.89 6.10
CA SER A 124 18.28 0.76 7.05
C SER A 124 18.55 1.14 8.51
N ARG A 125 19.52 2.04 8.76
CA ARG A 125 19.79 2.58 10.11
C ARG A 125 18.61 3.36 10.66
N LEU A 126 18.04 4.26 9.85
CA LEU A 126 16.88 5.06 10.21
C LEU A 126 15.65 4.18 10.47
N ARG A 127 15.44 3.15 9.65
CA ARG A 127 14.35 2.17 9.83
C ARG A 127 14.37 1.56 11.24
N ARG A 128 15.55 1.21 11.75
CA ARG A 128 15.69 0.63 13.10
C ARG A 128 15.29 1.60 14.20
N TYR A 129 15.62 2.88 14.04
CA TYR A 129 15.23 3.93 14.97
C TYR A 129 13.71 4.17 14.94
N PHE A 130 13.17 4.50 13.76
CA PHE A 130 11.75 4.82 13.60
C PHE A 130 10.83 3.65 13.93
N ALA A 131 11.33 2.40 13.91
CA ALA A 131 10.56 1.24 14.35
C ALA A 131 10.03 1.34 15.81
N ARG A 132 10.66 2.17 16.65
CA ARG A 132 10.33 2.31 18.08
C ARG A 132 9.65 3.65 18.41
N THR A 133 9.20 4.40 17.41
CA THR A 133 8.61 5.74 17.59
C THR A 133 7.22 5.83 16.98
N GLY A 134 6.43 6.83 17.41
CA GLY A 134 5.15 7.16 16.76
C GLY A 134 5.29 7.56 15.28
N LEU A 135 6.52 7.87 14.84
CA LEU A 135 6.84 8.23 13.47
C LEU A 135 7.05 7.04 12.53
N ARG A 136 6.93 5.79 13.01
CA ARG A 136 7.19 4.57 12.21
C ARG A 136 6.46 4.59 10.87
N LYS A 137 5.15 4.79 10.88
CA LYS A 137 4.29 4.76 9.69
C LYS A 137 4.60 5.90 8.71
N HIS A 138 4.86 7.09 9.25
CA HIS A 138 5.27 8.27 8.47
C HIS A 138 6.66 8.10 7.84
N PHE A 139 7.57 7.40 8.52
CA PHE A 139 8.87 7.02 7.95
C PHE A 139 8.70 6.08 6.75
N TYR A 140 7.85 5.04 6.87
CA TYR A 140 7.59 4.15 5.74
C TYR A 140 6.92 4.88 4.58
N ALA A 141 5.96 5.77 4.84
CA ALA A 141 5.37 6.63 3.82
C ALA A 141 6.43 7.51 3.12
N LEU A 142 7.29 8.22 3.88
CA LEU A 142 8.35 9.06 3.32
C LEU A 142 9.37 8.25 2.51
N SER A 143 9.66 7.03 2.96
CA SER A 143 10.57 6.14 2.25
C SER A 143 10.10 5.78 0.84
N LYS A 144 8.77 5.80 0.58
CA LYS A 144 8.23 5.60 -0.78
C LYS A 144 8.68 6.71 -1.72
N TYR A 145 8.69 7.96 -1.25
CA TYR A 145 9.20 9.09 -2.03
C TYR A 145 10.71 9.04 -2.22
N VAL A 146 11.47 8.65 -1.19
CA VAL A 146 12.92 8.44 -1.32
C VAL A 146 13.22 7.35 -2.35
N THR A 147 12.46 6.25 -2.35
CA THR A 147 12.55 5.18 -3.35
C THR A 147 12.11 5.66 -4.73
N SER A 148 11.00 6.39 -4.81
CA SER A 148 10.46 6.96 -6.05
C SER A 148 11.50 7.80 -6.78
N ASN A 149 12.24 8.64 -6.07
CA ASN A 149 13.29 9.45 -6.67
C ASN A 149 14.46 8.59 -7.20
N ILE A 150 14.80 7.48 -6.51
CA ILE A 150 15.78 6.52 -7.03
C ILE A 150 15.26 5.83 -8.29
N VAL A 151 13.98 5.42 -8.31
CA VAL A 151 13.37 4.82 -9.51
C VAL A 151 13.51 5.81 -10.67
N LEU A 152 13.02 7.04 -10.50
CA LEU A 152 13.03 8.05 -11.54
C LEU A 152 14.43 8.28 -12.11
N SER A 153 15.47 8.38 -11.26
CA SER A 153 16.84 8.60 -11.74
C SER A 153 17.46 7.42 -12.51
N GLN A 154 16.81 6.26 -12.51
CA GLN A 154 17.32 5.04 -13.15
C GLN A 154 16.49 4.60 -14.35
N LEU A 155 15.30 5.19 -14.56
CA LEU A 155 14.37 4.79 -15.62
C LEU A 155 14.90 5.04 -17.04
N TYR A 156 15.95 5.83 -17.23
CA TYR A 156 16.59 5.95 -18.54
C TYR A 156 17.48 4.74 -18.88
N TYR A 157 18.01 4.07 -17.87
CA TYR A 157 19.10 3.11 -18.03
C TYR A 157 18.64 1.66 -17.91
N PHE A 158 17.67 1.39 -17.02
CA PHE A 158 17.27 0.03 -16.68
C PHE A 158 15.76 -0.09 -16.54
N PRO A 159 15.14 -1.22 -16.95
CA PRO A 159 13.86 -1.63 -16.40
C PRO A 159 13.94 -1.65 -14.88
N ILE A 160 12.88 -1.29 -14.19
CA ILE A 160 12.85 -1.27 -12.73
C ILE A 160 11.79 -2.24 -12.24
N VAL A 161 12.17 -3.11 -11.31
CA VAL A 161 11.23 -3.91 -10.53
C VAL A 161 11.36 -3.48 -9.08
N LEU A 162 10.28 -2.94 -8.53
CA LEU A 162 10.22 -2.45 -7.15
C LEU A 162 9.28 -3.32 -6.31
N GLU A 163 9.73 -3.74 -5.14
CA GLU A 163 8.86 -4.35 -4.13
C GLU A 163 8.52 -3.39 -2.98
N ARG A 164 7.33 -3.59 -2.42
CA ARG A 164 6.80 -2.87 -1.24
C ARG A 164 6.59 -1.40 -1.53
N TYR A 165 5.82 -1.05 -2.55
CA TYR A 165 5.60 0.35 -2.88
C TYR A 165 4.52 0.98 -1.99
N TRP A 166 3.69 1.86 -2.53
CA TRP A 166 2.70 2.58 -1.74
C TRP A 166 1.53 1.69 -1.31
N HIS A 167 0.98 0.84 -2.19
CA HIS A 167 -0.15 -0.03 -1.87
C HIS A 167 0.17 -1.04 -0.76
N ASP A 168 1.39 -1.60 -0.73
CA ASP A 168 1.84 -2.47 0.39
C ASP A 168 1.76 -1.76 1.75
N HIS A 169 2.08 -0.45 1.79
CA HIS A 169 2.00 0.35 3.01
C HIS A 169 0.56 0.74 3.33
N ALA A 170 -0.19 1.27 2.36
CA ALA A 170 -1.57 1.68 2.55
C ALA A 170 -2.46 0.51 2.99
N ALA A 171 -2.35 -0.64 2.33
CA ALA A 171 -3.11 -1.84 2.69
C ALA A 171 -2.77 -2.33 4.10
N TYR A 172 -1.49 -2.27 4.51
CA TYR A 172 -1.09 -2.63 5.88
C TYR A 172 -1.71 -1.70 6.92
N GLU A 173 -1.60 -0.38 6.72
CA GLU A 173 -2.13 0.60 7.68
C GLU A 173 -3.66 0.58 7.74
N PHE A 174 -4.36 0.42 6.60
CA PHE A 174 -5.81 0.26 6.57
C PHE A 174 -6.26 -1.01 7.30
N ALA A 175 -5.67 -2.16 6.99
CA ALA A 175 -6.03 -3.41 7.66
C ALA A 175 -5.72 -3.40 9.17
N ALA A 176 -4.74 -2.59 9.60
CA ALA A 176 -4.37 -2.48 11.01
C ALA A 176 -5.27 -1.53 11.83
N HIS A 177 -5.94 -0.57 11.19
CA HIS A 177 -6.63 0.51 11.91
C HIS A 177 -8.11 0.70 11.51
N LEU A 178 -8.56 0.08 10.41
CA LEU A 178 -9.94 0.17 9.94
C LEU A 178 -10.58 -1.21 9.95
N ASP A 179 -11.74 -1.30 10.60
CA ASP A 179 -12.62 -2.46 10.56
C ASP A 179 -14.07 -1.98 10.36
N PRO A 180 -14.66 -2.19 9.16
CA PRO A 180 -14.10 -2.91 8.01
C PRO A 180 -13.02 -2.11 7.25
N PRO A 181 -12.18 -2.77 6.42
CA PRO A 181 -11.27 -2.07 5.51
C PRO A 181 -12.06 -1.25 4.48
N PRO A 182 -11.40 -0.28 3.80
CA PRO A 182 -12.04 0.49 2.73
C PRO A 182 -12.70 -0.43 1.67
N PRO A 183 -13.87 -0.07 1.15
CA PRO A 183 -14.59 -0.90 0.18
C PRO A 183 -13.82 -1.01 -1.14
N GLU A 184 -14.11 -2.06 -1.91
CA GLU A 184 -13.58 -2.23 -3.26
C GLU A 184 -13.91 -1.00 -4.13
N GLY A 185 -12.94 -0.58 -4.95
CA GLY A 185 -13.09 0.61 -5.80
C GLY A 185 -13.02 1.94 -5.04
N SER A 186 -12.76 1.94 -3.72
CA SER A 186 -12.54 3.17 -2.96
C SER A 186 -11.37 3.97 -3.53
N ASN A 187 -11.55 5.30 -3.62
CA ASN A 187 -10.49 6.24 -3.95
C ASN A 187 -9.31 6.21 -2.94
N LEU A 188 -9.51 5.63 -1.76
CA LEU A 188 -8.41 5.42 -0.81
C LEU A 188 -7.33 4.47 -1.33
N TYR A 189 -7.63 3.67 -2.35
CA TYR A 189 -6.62 2.83 -3.01
C TYR A 189 -5.87 3.55 -4.13
N GLU A 190 -6.17 4.81 -4.44
CA GLU A 190 -5.48 5.55 -5.48
C GLU A 190 -4.05 5.91 -5.07
N LEU A 191 -3.12 5.68 -5.99
CA LEU A 191 -1.73 6.06 -5.82
C LEU A 191 -1.62 7.60 -5.68
N PRO A 192 -0.77 8.13 -4.79
CA PRO A 192 -0.54 9.58 -4.68
C PRO A 192 -0.11 10.18 -6.03
N GLY A 193 -0.75 11.28 -6.43
CA GLY A 193 -0.50 11.91 -7.74
C GLY A 193 0.90 12.52 -7.90
N ASP A 194 1.59 12.80 -6.79
CA ASP A 194 2.97 13.33 -6.77
C ASP A 194 4.05 12.25 -6.55
N LEU A 195 3.65 10.98 -6.62
CA LEU A 195 4.53 9.81 -6.50
C LEU A 195 4.71 9.15 -7.88
N ALA A 196 5.88 8.56 -8.16
CA ALA A 196 6.14 7.97 -9.48
C ALA A 196 5.14 6.85 -9.79
N ARG A 197 4.46 6.96 -10.94
CA ARG A 197 3.47 5.97 -11.37
C ARG A 197 4.14 4.79 -12.08
N PRO A 198 3.96 3.55 -11.58
CA PRO A 198 4.36 2.35 -12.31
C PRO A 198 3.56 2.16 -13.59
N ASP A 199 4.18 1.54 -14.59
CA ASP A 199 3.50 1.11 -15.80
C ASP A 199 2.61 -0.12 -15.52
N ILE A 200 3.09 -1.02 -14.63
CA ILE A 200 2.42 -2.25 -14.27
C ILE A 200 2.56 -2.51 -12.77
N PHE A 201 1.47 -2.92 -12.14
CA PHE A 201 1.44 -3.45 -10.78
C PHE A 201 1.08 -4.93 -10.79
N PHE A 202 1.86 -5.74 -10.07
CA PHE A 202 1.50 -7.09 -9.71
C PHE A 202 1.23 -7.16 -8.21
N PHE A 203 0.11 -7.79 -7.85
CA PHE A 203 -0.20 -8.14 -6.49
C PHE A 203 -0.04 -9.64 -6.30
N LEU A 204 0.89 -10.05 -5.43
CA LEU A 204 1.13 -11.44 -5.11
C LEU A 204 0.24 -11.85 -3.95
N ASN A 205 -0.85 -12.53 -4.31
CA ASN A 205 -1.65 -13.29 -3.38
C ASN A 205 -1.01 -14.67 -3.18
N GLY A 206 -0.19 -14.81 -2.13
CA GLY A 206 0.24 -16.15 -1.73
C GLY A 206 -0.94 -16.82 -1.05
N ALA A 207 -1.34 -18.02 -1.50
CA ALA A 207 -2.18 -18.87 -0.67
C ALA A 207 -1.51 -18.97 0.70
N LEU A 208 -2.18 -18.52 1.76
CA LEU A 208 -1.82 -18.89 3.12
C LEU A 208 -1.83 -20.42 3.10
N SER A 209 -0.67 -21.06 3.03
CA SER A 209 -0.62 -22.52 3.06
C SER A 209 -1.38 -22.93 4.31
N PRO A 210 -2.47 -23.72 4.21
CA PRO A 210 -3.28 -24.10 5.38
C PRO A 210 -2.43 -24.74 6.50
N LEU A 211 -1.25 -25.25 6.12
CA LEU A 211 -0.29 -25.96 6.95
C LEU A 211 0.75 -25.08 7.68
N LYS A 212 0.79 -23.75 7.47
CA LYS A 212 1.72 -22.82 8.18
C LYS A 212 1.03 -21.82 9.12
N ASN A 213 -0.24 -22.04 9.44
CA ASN A 213 -0.91 -21.32 10.51
C ASN A 213 -0.44 -21.89 11.87
N ASN A 214 0.83 -21.69 12.20
CA ASN A 214 1.42 -22.15 13.44
C ASN A 214 0.96 -21.23 14.58
N ALA A 215 -0.10 -21.65 15.28
CA ALA A 215 -0.53 -21.34 16.65
C ALA A 215 -0.75 -19.86 17.10
N THR A 216 -0.09 -18.87 16.51
CA THR A 216 -0.16 -17.47 16.98
C THR A 216 -1.18 -16.64 16.20
N THR A 217 -1.40 -16.92 14.92
CA THR A 217 -2.37 -16.19 14.08
C THR A 217 -3.80 -16.69 14.29
N VAL A 218 -3.99 -17.96 14.64
CA VAL A 218 -5.33 -18.56 14.87
C VAL A 218 -5.94 -18.06 16.18
N LYS A 219 -5.14 -17.88 17.25
CA LYS A 219 -5.65 -17.35 18.53
C LYS A 219 -6.20 -15.93 18.44
N ASN A 220 -5.75 -15.13 17.49
CA ASN A 220 -6.23 -13.75 17.31
C ASN A 220 -7.40 -13.65 16.30
N HIS A 221 -7.70 -14.72 15.56
CA HIS A 221 -8.84 -14.77 14.63
C HIS A 221 -10.10 -15.40 15.24
N GLU A 222 -9.99 -16.06 16.39
CA GLU A 222 -11.15 -16.61 17.13
C GLU A 222 -11.97 -15.53 17.88
N THR A 223 -11.49 -14.29 17.95
CA THR A 223 -12.19 -13.18 18.61
C THR A 223 -12.87 -12.18 17.66
N LEU A 224 -12.89 -12.45 16.35
CA LEU A 224 -13.64 -11.63 15.38
C LEU A 224 -15.03 -12.25 15.14
N PRO A 225 -16.13 -11.49 15.26
CA PRO A 225 -17.48 -12.04 15.17
C PRO A 225 -17.88 -12.17 13.70
N PHE A 226 -17.30 -13.13 12.99
CA PHE A 226 -17.83 -13.59 11.71
C PHE A 226 -18.32 -15.02 11.84
N GLY A 227 -19.64 -15.17 11.64
CA GLY A 227 -20.43 -16.31 12.05
C GLY A 227 -19.96 -17.67 11.51
N LYS A 228 -19.98 -18.66 12.41
CA LYS A 228 -19.92 -20.08 12.09
C LYS A 228 -21.00 -20.41 11.05
N LYS A 229 -20.59 -20.77 9.83
CA LYS A 229 -21.38 -21.68 8.98
C LYS A 229 -20.77 -23.07 9.12
N THR A 230 -21.52 -23.93 9.77
CA THR A 230 -21.29 -25.36 9.87
C THR A 230 -21.43 -26.00 8.50
N CYS A 231 -20.34 -26.55 7.95
CA CYS A 231 -20.43 -27.57 6.92
C CYS A 231 -20.69 -28.91 7.61
N SER A 232 -21.93 -29.38 7.50
CA SER A 232 -22.32 -30.76 7.80
C SER A 232 -21.68 -31.71 6.79
N ASN A 233 -21.02 -32.75 7.31
CA ASN A 233 -20.54 -33.90 6.56
C ASN A 233 -21.68 -34.54 5.77
N ILE A 234 -21.44 -34.85 4.49
CA ILE A 234 -22.18 -35.88 3.76
C ILE A 234 -21.15 -36.89 3.26
N SER A 235 -21.23 -38.07 3.88
CA SER A 235 -20.75 -39.35 3.35
C SER A 235 -21.59 -39.81 2.18
#